data_AF-A0A7C7Q2F2-F1
#
_entry.id   AF-A0A7C7Q2F2-F1
#
_cell.length_a   1.000
_cell.length_b   1.000
_cell.length_c   1.000
_cell.angle_alpha   90.00
_cell.angle_beta   90.00
_cell.angle_gamma   90.00
#
_symmetry.space_group_name_H-M   'P 1'
#
loop_
_entity.id
_entity.type
_entity.pdbx_description
1 polymer ?
#
loop_
_entity_poly.entity_id
_entity_poly.type
_entity_poly.pdbx_seq_one_letter_code
_entity_poly.pdbx_strand_id
1 'polypeptide(L)'
;MKVTIFGKLLMGFGAVLLLASFLGLLGLYSLSEVRERSRKAVHKYAQLQMYVKQIRDGLLEARGSEKDFLIKGERKYVRQVKERIGKIKEGCQKLSALGFERRTWEIAAFAHEYYKGFLQVADMMEEKLKLARRLRKKGASLEDRLGEVGDRKLLLDMLSVRRYGEDFLLYNDVDAIARLREAIATLKADIERAPIGPLKAEMIGDVDDYWRVLSRVIALS
;
A
#
# COMPACT_ATOMS: atom_id res chain seq x y z
N MET A 1 -27.88 -82.94 -32.49
CA MET A 1 -28.88 -82.64 -31.44
C MET A 1 -29.89 -81.63 -31.96
N LYS A 2 -31.17 -82.00 -32.08
CA LYS A 2 -32.23 -81.04 -32.44
C LYS A 2 -32.50 -80.16 -31.22
N VAL A 3 -32.11 -78.89 -31.30
CA VAL A 3 -32.40 -77.91 -30.25
C VAL A 3 -33.92 -77.70 -30.21
N THR A 4 -34.55 -78.04 -29.09
CA THR A 4 -35.98 -77.80 -28.87
C THR A 4 -36.26 -76.29 -28.91
N ILE A 5 -37.49 -75.90 -29.27
CA ILE A 5 -37.89 -74.48 -29.39
C ILE A 5 -37.53 -73.68 -28.13
N PHE A 6 -37.66 -74.31 -26.96
CA PHE A 6 -37.25 -73.76 -25.67
C PHE A 6 -35.74 -73.45 -25.57
N GLY A 7 -34.87 -74.33 -26.07
CA GLY A 7 -33.41 -74.11 -26.07
C GLY A 7 -32.97 -72.95 -26.95
N LYS A 8 -33.64 -72.71 -28.08
CA LYS A 8 -33.37 -71.54 -28.94
C LYS A 8 -33.81 -70.24 -28.26
N LEU A 9 -34.93 -70.26 -27.55
CA LEU A 9 -35.47 -69.11 -26.84
C LEU A 9 -34.60 -68.74 -25.63
N LEU A 10 -34.12 -69.73 -24.88
CA LEU A 10 -33.24 -69.56 -23.73
C LEU A 10 -31.85 -69.04 -24.15
N MET A 11 -31.35 -69.47 -25.30
CA MET A 11 -30.10 -68.95 -25.87
C MET A 11 -30.24 -67.49 -26.33
N GLY A 12 -31.36 -67.14 -26.97
CA GLY A 12 -31.64 -65.76 -27.38
C GLY A 12 -31.81 -64.82 -26.17
N PHE A 13 -32.61 -65.21 -25.19
CA PHE A 13 -32.78 -64.45 -23.95
C PHE A 13 -31.48 -64.35 -23.14
N GLY A 14 -30.71 -65.43 -23.05
CA GLY A 14 -29.40 -65.44 -22.38
C GLY A 14 -28.41 -64.48 -23.05
N ALA A 15 -28.37 -64.45 -24.38
CA ALA A 15 -27.53 -63.52 -25.12
C ALA A 15 -27.94 -62.05 -24.90
N VAL A 16 -29.25 -61.76 -24.87
CA VAL A 16 -29.78 -60.42 -24.58
C VAL A 16 -29.46 -59.99 -23.15
N LEU A 17 -29.60 -60.87 -22.16
CA LEU A 17 -29.26 -60.58 -20.76
C LEU A 17 -27.75 -60.34 -20.57
N LEU A 18 -26.89 -61.11 -21.24
CA LEU A 18 -25.45 -60.90 -21.24
C LEU A 18 -25.08 -59.55 -21.87
N LEU A 19 -25.69 -59.20 -23.01
CA LEU A 19 -25.47 -57.91 -23.66
C LEU A 19 -25.92 -56.76 -22.75
N ALA A 20 -27.10 -56.87 -22.13
CA ALA A 20 -27.63 -55.87 -21.21
C ALA A 20 -26.75 -55.72 -19.96
N SER A 21 -26.24 -56.82 -19.41
CA SER A 21 -25.32 -56.81 -18.27
C SER A 21 -23.99 -56.16 -18.63
N PHE A 22 -23.44 -56.48 -19.80
CA PHE A 22 -22.21 -55.87 -20.32
C PHE A 22 -22.37 -54.35 -20.53
N LEU A 23 -23.48 -53.91 -21.14
CA LEU A 23 -23.80 -52.49 -21.28
C LEU A 23 -24.00 -51.80 -19.93
N GLY A 24 -24.63 -52.48 -18.97
CA GLY A 24 -24.78 -51.98 -17.60
C GLY A 24 -23.43 -51.76 -16.91
N LEU A 25 -22.50 -52.71 -17.03
CA LEU A 25 -21.15 -52.60 -16.49
C LEU A 25 -20.36 -51.46 -17.15
N LEU A 26 -20.42 -51.33 -18.48
CA LEU A 26 -19.80 -50.23 -19.22
C LEU A 26 -20.39 -48.87 -18.80
N GLY A 27 -21.71 -48.79 -18.62
CA GLY A 27 -22.40 -47.60 -18.15
C GLY A 27 -21.95 -47.18 -16.76
N LEU A 28 -21.83 -48.13 -15.83
CA LEU A 28 -21.36 -47.87 -14.46
C LEU A 28 -19.89 -47.41 -14.43
N TYR A 29 -19.04 -48.00 -15.27
CA TYR A 29 -17.63 -47.62 -15.37
C TYR A 29 -17.44 -46.22 -16.00
N SER A 30 -18.20 -45.90 -17.05
CA SER A 30 -18.20 -44.56 -17.65
C SER A 30 -18.71 -43.50 -16.68
N LEU A 31 -19.78 -43.81 -15.92
CA LEU A 31 -20.35 -42.88 -14.94
C LEU A 31 -19.40 -42.62 -13.77
N SER A 32 -18.63 -43.63 -13.32
CA SER A 32 -17.66 -43.44 -12.24
C SER A 32 -16.51 -42.52 -12.67
N GLU A 33 -16.01 -42.67 -13.90
CA GLU A 33 -14.96 -41.81 -14.46
C GLU A 33 -15.45 -40.36 -14.65
N VAL A 34 -16.65 -40.18 -15.21
CA VAL A 34 -17.27 -38.85 -15.37
C VAL A 34 -17.50 -38.19 -14.01
N ARG A 35 -17.93 -38.95 -13.01
CA ARG A 35 -18.14 -38.47 -11.64
C ARG A 35 -16.84 -38.01 -11.00
N GLU A 36 -15.74 -38.75 -11.19
CA GLU A 36 -14.43 -38.37 -10.66
C GLU A 36 -13.87 -37.12 -11.35
N ARG A 37 -13.95 -37.06 -12.69
CA ARG A 37 -13.56 -35.87 -13.47
C ARG A 37 -14.37 -34.64 -13.06
N SER A 38 -15.68 -34.80 -12.87
CA SER A 38 -16.57 -33.72 -12.43
C SER A 38 -16.23 -33.23 -11.03
N ARG A 39 -15.96 -34.14 -10.07
CA ARG A 39 -15.53 -33.74 -8.72
C ARG A 39 -14.19 -33.00 -8.75
N LYS A 40 -13.20 -33.48 -9.50
CA LYS A 40 -11.89 -32.80 -9.66
C LYS A 40 -12.06 -31.42 -10.27
N ALA A 41 -12.90 -31.26 -11.29
CA ALA A 41 -13.20 -29.97 -11.90
C ALA A 41 -13.85 -29.01 -10.89
N VAL A 42 -14.91 -29.45 -10.19
CA VAL A 42 -15.60 -28.62 -9.17
C VAL A 42 -14.63 -28.18 -8.08
N HIS A 43 -13.77 -29.07 -7.58
CA HIS A 43 -12.78 -28.74 -6.56
C HIS A 43 -11.76 -27.71 -7.07
N LYS A 44 -11.26 -27.88 -8.30
CA LYS A 44 -10.36 -26.92 -8.95
C LYS A 44 -10.99 -25.55 -9.13
N TYR A 45 -12.27 -25.47 -9.55
CA TYR A 45 -12.99 -24.21 -9.68
C TYR A 45 -13.23 -23.52 -8.32
N ALA A 46 -13.55 -24.28 -7.27
CA ALA A 46 -13.68 -23.73 -5.93
C ALA A 46 -12.36 -23.14 -5.41
N GLN A 47 -11.25 -23.86 -5.61
CA GLN A 47 -9.90 -23.37 -5.25
C GLN A 47 -9.51 -22.13 -6.05
N LEU A 48 -9.78 -22.12 -7.37
CA LEU A 48 -9.58 -20.96 -8.24
C LEU A 48 -10.32 -19.72 -7.69
N GLN A 49 -11.62 -19.84 -7.41
CA GLN A 49 -12.43 -18.74 -6.87
C GLN A 49 -11.88 -18.24 -5.53
N MET A 50 -11.49 -19.16 -4.64
CA MET A 50 -10.93 -18.81 -3.34
C MET A 50 -9.61 -18.02 -3.48
N TYR A 51 -8.69 -18.47 -4.33
CA TYR A 51 -7.41 -17.78 -4.49
C TYR A 51 -7.52 -16.46 -5.26
N VAL A 52 -8.41 -16.38 -6.26
CA VAL A 52 -8.74 -15.10 -6.93
C VAL A 52 -9.33 -14.12 -5.93
N LYS A 53 -10.23 -14.57 -5.06
CA LYS A 53 -10.77 -13.74 -3.97
C LYS A 53 -9.67 -13.29 -3.01
N GLN A 54 -8.77 -14.19 -2.59
CA GLN A 54 -7.63 -13.85 -1.74
C GLN A 54 -6.73 -12.76 -2.35
N ILE A 55 -6.43 -12.85 -3.64
CA ILE A 55 -5.65 -11.84 -4.37
C ILE A 55 -6.37 -10.50 -4.39
N ARG A 56 -7.66 -10.51 -4.76
CA ARG A 56 -8.48 -9.30 -4.85
C ARG A 56 -8.61 -8.61 -3.50
N ASP A 57 -8.96 -9.35 -2.47
CA ASP A 57 -9.14 -8.84 -1.12
C ASP A 57 -7.80 -8.32 -0.58
N GLY A 58 -6.70 -9.04 -0.81
CA GLY A 58 -5.35 -8.58 -0.48
C GLY A 58 -4.98 -7.25 -1.15
N LEU A 59 -5.33 -7.04 -2.42
CA LEU A 59 -5.09 -5.77 -3.11
C LEU A 59 -5.92 -4.62 -2.52
N LEU A 60 -7.19 -4.87 -2.22
CA LEU A 60 -8.07 -3.86 -1.61
C LEU A 60 -7.60 -3.48 -0.21
N GLU A 61 -7.19 -4.46 0.59
CA GLU A 61 -6.61 -4.24 1.92
C GLU A 61 -5.27 -3.49 1.84
N ALA A 62 -4.41 -3.82 0.86
CA ALA A 62 -3.16 -3.09 0.63
C ALA A 62 -3.43 -1.61 0.34
N ARG A 63 -4.39 -1.32 -0.55
CA ARG A 63 -4.81 0.06 -0.87
C ARG A 63 -5.42 0.77 0.34
N GLY A 64 -6.15 0.05 1.20
CA GLY A 64 -6.67 0.58 2.46
C GLY A 64 -5.54 1.01 3.38
N SER A 65 -4.57 0.12 3.62
CA SER A 65 -3.39 0.41 4.45
C SER A 65 -2.52 1.51 3.85
N GLU A 66 -2.37 1.59 2.52
CA GLU A 66 -1.69 2.69 1.83
C GLU A 66 -2.37 4.04 2.14
N LYS A 67 -3.69 4.13 1.99
CA LYS A 67 -4.44 5.35 2.31
C LYS A 67 -4.28 5.75 3.78
N ASP A 68 -4.39 4.78 4.68
CA ASP A 68 -4.14 5.02 6.11
C ASP A 68 -2.72 5.53 6.37
N PHE A 69 -1.71 4.99 5.66
CA PHE A 69 -0.35 5.49 5.74
C PHE A 69 -0.28 6.95 5.27
N LEU A 70 -0.84 7.29 4.11
CA LEU A 70 -0.80 8.65 3.58
C LEU A 70 -1.48 9.68 4.50
N ILE A 71 -2.53 9.26 5.22
CA ILE A 71 -3.25 10.13 6.16
C ILE A 71 -2.51 10.26 7.50
N LYS A 72 -1.98 9.17 8.04
CA LYS A 72 -1.48 9.12 9.43
C LYS A 72 0.04 9.15 9.54
N GLY A 73 0.76 8.77 8.49
CA GLY A 73 2.22 8.70 8.45
C GLY A 73 2.85 7.66 9.38
N GLU A 74 2.09 6.64 9.78
CA GLU A 74 2.58 5.63 10.73
C GLU A 74 3.19 4.41 10.02
N ARG A 75 4.42 4.06 10.40
CA ARG A 75 5.16 2.87 9.93
C ARG A 75 4.39 1.54 10.03
N LYS A 76 3.40 1.43 10.92
CA LYS A 76 2.56 0.22 11.03
C LYS A 76 1.83 -0.09 9.73
N TYR A 77 1.40 0.94 8.99
CA TYR A 77 0.68 0.78 7.74
C TYR A 77 1.59 0.30 6.60
N VAL A 78 2.86 0.71 6.60
CA VAL A 78 3.87 0.17 5.67
C VAL A 78 4.03 -1.35 5.83
N ARG A 79 4.06 -1.82 7.08
CA ARG A 79 4.11 -3.26 7.38
C ARG A 79 2.85 -3.98 6.91
N GLN A 80 1.68 -3.39 7.13
CA GLN A 80 0.42 -3.95 6.65
C GLN A 80 0.39 -4.08 5.13
N VAL A 81 0.79 -3.04 4.37
CA VAL A 81 0.89 -3.14 2.91
C VAL A 81 1.79 -4.31 2.50
N LYS A 82 2.98 -4.44 3.11
CA LYS A 82 3.90 -5.56 2.85
C LYS A 82 3.25 -6.92 3.09
N GLU A 83 2.53 -7.10 4.20
CA GLU A 83 1.82 -8.33 4.53
C GLU A 83 0.74 -8.65 3.50
N ARG A 84 -0.04 -7.65 3.06
CA ARG A 84 -1.09 -7.84 2.05
C ARG A 84 -0.53 -8.21 0.69
N ILE A 85 0.59 -7.60 0.29
CA ILE A 85 1.33 -7.97 -0.93
C ILE A 85 1.86 -9.41 -0.82
N GLY A 86 2.30 -9.84 0.36
CA GLY A 86 2.65 -11.23 0.64
C GLY A 86 1.48 -12.19 0.37
N LYS A 87 0.27 -11.86 0.83
CA LYS A 87 -0.94 -12.66 0.59
C LYS A 87 -1.32 -12.74 -0.89
N ILE A 88 -1.11 -11.67 -1.66
CA ILE A 88 -1.31 -11.67 -3.12
C ILE A 88 -0.32 -12.63 -3.78
N LYS A 89 0.95 -12.56 -3.41
CA LYS A 89 1.99 -13.45 -3.95
C LYS A 89 1.69 -14.92 -3.65
N GLU A 90 1.28 -15.22 -2.42
CA GLU A 90 0.87 -16.56 -2.01
C GLU A 90 -0.34 -17.06 -2.83
N GLY A 91 -1.36 -16.22 -3.02
CA GLY A 91 -2.51 -16.54 -3.87
C GLY A 91 -2.10 -16.83 -5.32
N CYS A 92 -1.16 -16.05 -5.87
CA CYS A 92 -0.61 -16.25 -7.21
C CYS A 92 0.14 -17.58 -7.32
N GLN A 93 0.94 -17.96 -6.31
CA GLN A 93 1.63 -19.25 -6.28
C GLN A 93 0.64 -20.42 -6.25
N LYS A 94 -0.40 -20.32 -5.43
CA LYS A 94 -1.45 -21.37 -5.36
C LYS A 94 -2.22 -21.50 -6.67
N LEU A 95 -2.54 -20.39 -7.34
CA LEU A 95 -3.14 -20.42 -8.68
C LEU A 95 -2.19 -20.98 -9.75
N SER A 96 -0.89 -20.69 -9.64
CA SER A 96 0.13 -21.24 -10.52
C SER A 96 0.14 -22.76 -10.46
N ALA A 97 0.08 -23.32 -9.25
CA ALA A 97 0.00 -24.77 -9.02
C ALA A 97 -1.29 -25.42 -9.58
N LEU A 98 -2.34 -24.64 -9.86
CA LEU A 98 -3.55 -25.10 -10.55
C LEU A 98 -3.44 -25.03 -12.10
N GLY A 99 -2.30 -24.61 -12.64
CA GLY A 99 -2.03 -24.49 -14.08
C GLY A 99 -2.36 -23.11 -14.68
N PHE A 100 -2.36 -22.04 -13.87
CA PHE A 100 -2.60 -20.66 -14.33
C PHE A 100 -1.34 -19.78 -14.36
N GLU A 101 -0.16 -20.39 -14.49
CA GLU A 101 1.19 -19.79 -14.35
C GLU A 101 1.39 -18.45 -15.07
N ARG A 102 0.97 -18.34 -16.33
CA ARG A 102 1.18 -17.12 -17.12
C ARG A 102 0.45 -15.90 -16.53
N ARG A 103 -0.79 -16.09 -16.09
CA ARG A 103 -1.63 -15.00 -15.53
C ARG A 103 -1.19 -14.63 -14.11
N THR A 104 -0.67 -15.59 -13.35
CA THR A 104 -0.24 -15.35 -11.97
C THR A 104 1.11 -14.65 -11.88
N TRP A 105 1.99 -14.87 -12.86
CA TRP A 105 3.25 -14.14 -12.96
C TRP A 105 3.02 -12.63 -13.17
N GLU A 106 2.13 -12.24 -14.08
CA GLU A 106 1.82 -10.83 -14.36
C GLU A 106 1.27 -10.12 -13.11
N ILE A 107 0.35 -10.77 -12.39
CA ILE A 107 -0.24 -10.23 -11.15
C ILE A 107 0.82 -10.10 -10.06
N ALA A 108 1.68 -11.11 -9.88
CA ALA A 108 2.74 -11.08 -8.88
C ALA A 108 3.79 -9.99 -9.19
N ALA A 109 4.15 -9.82 -10.46
CA ALA A 109 5.05 -8.76 -10.91
C ALA A 109 4.44 -7.37 -10.66
N PHE A 110 3.16 -7.16 -11.03
CA PHE A 110 2.45 -5.92 -10.76
C PHE A 110 2.39 -5.61 -9.25
N ALA A 111 2.07 -6.59 -8.42
CA ALA A 111 2.03 -6.40 -6.97
C ALA A 111 3.40 -6.02 -6.39
N HIS A 112 4.49 -6.56 -6.97
CA HIS A 112 5.85 -6.20 -6.57
C HIS A 112 6.19 -4.74 -6.94
N GLU A 113 5.93 -4.33 -8.18
CA GLU A 113 6.18 -2.95 -8.63
C GLU A 113 5.32 -1.95 -7.88
N TYR A 114 4.05 -2.27 -7.63
CA TYR A 114 3.16 -1.47 -6.79
C TYR A 114 3.75 -1.28 -5.38
N TYR A 115 4.22 -2.36 -4.73
CA TYR A 115 4.82 -2.26 -3.39
C TYR A 115 6.11 -1.43 -3.40
N LYS A 116 6.94 -1.57 -4.43
CA LYS A 116 8.16 -0.79 -4.60
C LYS A 116 7.88 0.69 -4.76
N GLY A 117 6.90 1.05 -5.60
CA GLY A 117 6.46 2.43 -5.77
C GLY A 117 5.92 3.02 -4.46
N PHE A 118 5.11 2.25 -3.72
CA PHE A 118 4.65 2.65 -2.40
C PHE A 118 5.79 2.89 -1.40
N LEU A 119 6.83 2.05 -1.38
CA LEU A 119 7.99 2.26 -0.50
C LEU A 119 8.71 3.58 -0.78
N GLN A 120 8.87 3.95 -2.05
CA GLN A 120 9.49 5.23 -2.43
C GLN A 120 8.69 6.42 -1.86
N VAL A 121 7.37 6.38 -1.99
CA VAL A 121 6.48 7.39 -1.41
C VAL A 121 6.58 7.39 0.12
N ALA A 122 6.63 6.20 0.74
CA ALA A 122 6.71 6.07 2.18
C ALA A 122 8.01 6.66 2.76
N ASP A 123 9.15 6.38 2.13
CA ASP A 123 10.45 6.90 2.54
C ASP A 123 10.52 8.43 2.39
N MET A 124 10.01 8.97 1.27
CA MET A 124 9.93 10.42 1.05
C MET A 124 9.05 11.09 2.12
N MET A 125 7.91 10.50 2.45
CA MET A 125 6.98 11.05 3.44
C MET A 125 7.56 11.00 4.86
N GLU A 126 8.29 9.93 5.19
CA GLU A 126 8.99 9.83 6.47
C GLU A 126 10.08 10.88 6.63
N GLU A 127 10.88 11.14 5.58
CA GLU A 127 11.88 12.19 5.60
C GLU A 127 11.23 13.57 5.72
N LYS A 128 10.12 13.82 4.99
CA LYS A 128 9.32 15.05 5.14
C LYS A 128 8.82 15.24 6.57
N LEU A 129 8.27 14.19 7.20
CA LEU A 129 7.80 14.24 8.59
C LEU A 129 8.94 14.48 9.59
N LYS A 130 10.10 13.86 9.38
CA LYS A 130 11.29 14.04 10.22
C LYS A 130 11.81 15.48 10.14
N LEU A 131 11.89 16.03 8.94
CA LEU A 131 12.28 17.43 8.74
C LEU A 131 11.24 18.40 9.33
N ALA A 132 9.95 18.13 9.16
CA ALA A 132 8.89 18.95 9.78
C ALA A 132 8.96 18.93 11.32
N ARG A 133 9.26 17.78 11.94
CA ARG A 133 9.49 17.69 13.39
C ARG A 133 10.73 18.49 13.81
N ARG A 134 11.83 18.39 13.05
CA ARG A 134 13.05 19.16 13.30
C ARG A 134 12.80 20.67 13.19
N LEU A 135 12.03 21.08 12.18
CA LEU A 135 11.63 22.46 11.97
C LEU A 135 10.82 22.99 13.15
N ARG A 136 9.78 22.28 13.59
CA ARG A 136 8.98 22.68 14.76
C ARG A 136 9.82 22.85 16.01
N LYS A 137 10.78 21.94 16.26
CA LYS A 137 11.73 22.06 17.39
C LYS A 137 12.62 23.31 17.27
N LYS A 138 13.16 23.58 16.08
CA LYS A 138 13.95 24.81 15.85
C LYS A 138 13.11 26.07 16.00
N GLY A 139 11.87 26.06 15.50
CA GLY A 139 10.94 27.18 15.63
C GLY A 139 10.58 27.47 17.09
N ALA A 140 10.31 26.44 17.89
CA ALA A 140 10.07 26.59 19.32
C ALA A 140 11.30 27.14 20.06
N SER A 141 12.49 26.60 19.78
CA SER A 141 13.73 27.09 20.40
C SER A 141 14.05 28.55 20.03
N LEU A 142 13.74 28.98 18.80
CA LEU A 142 13.85 30.37 18.37
C LEU A 142 12.85 31.26 19.12
N GLU A 143 11.60 30.80 19.26
CA GLU A 143 10.54 31.52 19.97
C GLU A 143 10.89 31.72 21.45
N ASP A 144 11.40 30.69 22.12
CA ASP A 144 11.85 30.78 23.52
C ASP A 144 12.95 31.84 23.67
N ARG A 145 13.97 31.81 22.79
CA ARG A 145 15.07 32.78 22.79
C ARG A 145 14.61 34.21 22.53
N LEU A 146 13.71 34.39 21.56
CA LEU A 146 13.12 35.70 21.26
C LEU A 146 12.25 36.21 22.41
N GLY A 147 11.60 35.29 23.14
CA GLY A 147 10.85 35.59 24.36
C GLY A 147 11.73 36.09 25.51
N GLU A 148 12.91 35.50 25.69
CA GLU A 148 13.89 35.94 26.71
C GLU A 148 14.41 37.36 26.47
N VAL A 149 14.53 37.75 25.20
CA VAL A 149 14.92 39.11 24.79
C VAL A 149 13.86 40.15 25.15
N GLY A 150 12.59 39.75 25.27
CA GLY A 150 11.47 40.62 25.66
C GLY A 150 11.01 41.60 24.57
N ASP A 151 11.53 41.49 23.34
CA ASP A 151 11.09 42.32 22.22
C ASP A 151 9.84 41.72 21.56
N ARG A 152 8.68 42.33 21.84
CA ARG A 152 7.39 41.89 21.32
C ARG A 152 7.34 41.88 19.79
N LYS A 153 8.05 42.77 19.11
CA LYS A 153 8.04 42.83 17.64
C LYS A 153 8.75 41.62 17.04
N LEU A 154 9.93 41.27 17.54
CA LEU A 154 10.66 40.10 17.05
C LEU A 154 9.88 38.79 17.28
N LEU A 155 9.15 38.69 18.39
CA LEU A 155 8.27 37.55 18.64
C LEU A 155 7.13 37.47 17.61
N LEU A 156 6.48 38.60 17.29
CA LEU A 156 5.42 38.65 16.28
C LEU A 156 5.93 38.30 14.87
N ASP A 157 7.14 38.75 14.53
CA ASP A 157 7.78 38.42 13.25
C ASP A 157 8.07 36.91 13.16
N MET A 158 8.57 36.30 14.25
CA MET A 158 8.79 34.87 14.32
C MET A 158 7.49 34.06 14.23
N LEU A 159 6.42 34.50 14.90
CA LEU A 159 5.11 33.84 14.77
C LEU A 159 4.58 33.92 13.33
N SER A 160 4.86 35.01 12.62
CA SER A 160 4.51 35.14 11.19
C SER A 160 5.30 34.16 10.33
N VAL A 161 6.61 34.02 10.57
CA VAL A 161 7.46 33.00 9.93
C VAL A 161 6.91 31.59 10.19
N ARG A 162 6.56 31.27 11.45
CA ARG A 162 5.97 29.97 11.81
C ARG A 162 4.65 29.73 11.11
N ARG A 163 3.75 30.71 11.10
CA ARG A 163 2.43 30.60 10.46
C ARG A 163 2.57 30.25 8.98
N TYR A 164 3.35 31.03 8.23
CA TYR A 164 3.53 30.75 6.80
C TYR A 164 4.27 29.43 6.54
N GLY A 165 5.20 29.06 7.42
CA GLY A 165 5.82 27.73 7.39
C GLY A 165 4.80 26.61 7.60
N GLU A 166 3.88 26.76 8.55
CA GLU A 166 2.81 25.78 8.82
C GLU A 166 1.77 25.73 7.70
N ASP A 167 1.41 26.88 7.11
CA ASP A 167 0.50 26.95 5.96
C ASP A 167 1.03 26.11 4.78
N PHE A 168 2.33 26.25 4.47
CA PHE A 168 2.98 25.41 3.47
C PHE A 168 2.97 23.92 3.85
N LEU A 169 3.30 23.60 5.10
CA LEU A 169 3.42 22.20 5.53
C LEU A 169 2.09 21.44 5.56
N LEU A 170 1.00 22.13 5.93
CA LEU A 170 -0.32 21.53 6.09
C LEU A 170 -1.10 21.52 4.77
N TYR A 171 -0.98 22.59 3.99
CA TYR A 171 -1.83 22.80 2.82
C TYR A 171 -1.09 22.77 1.49
N ASN A 172 0.25 22.63 1.51
CA ASN A 172 1.10 22.76 0.33
C ASN A 172 0.89 24.11 -0.39
N ASP A 173 0.59 25.16 0.38
CA ASP A 173 0.34 26.52 -0.11
C ASP A 173 1.64 27.12 -0.66
N VAL A 174 1.79 27.13 -1.99
CA VAL A 174 2.98 27.63 -2.68
C VAL A 174 3.14 29.14 -2.48
N ASP A 175 2.04 29.89 -2.35
CA ASP A 175 2.07 31.34 -2.10
C ASP A 175 2.56 31.65 -0.69
N ALA A 176 2.42 30.70 0.25
CA ALA A 176 3.02 30.82 1.58
C ALA A 176 4.56 30.86 1.51
N ILE A 177 5.21 30.29 0.49
CA ILE A 177 6.68 30.33 0.33
C ILE A 177 7.18 31.76 0.10
N ALA A 178 6.47 32.55 -0.71
CA ALA A 178 6.84 33.95 -0.95
C ALA A 178 6.69 34.79 0.31
N ARG A 179 5.54 34.66 1.00
CA ARG A 179 5.25 35.34 2.28
C ARG A 179 6.25 34.95 3.37
N LEU A 180 6.63 33.69 3.42
CA LEU A 180 7.64 33.15 4.33
C LEU A 180 9.02 33.76 4.09
N ARG A 181 9.46 33.88 2.84
CA ARG A 181 10.75 34.52 2.50
C ARG A 181 10.78 35.97 2.95
N GLU A 182 9.69 36.69 2.70
CA GLU A 182 9.54 38.08 3.16
C GLU A 182 9.56 38.17 4.69
N ALA A 183 8.80 37.32 5.39
CA ALA A 183 8.77 37.30 6.85
C ALA A 183 10.14 36.99 7.47
N ILE A 184 10.92 36.07 6.88
CA ILE A 184 12.29 35.79 7.33
C ILE A 184 13.21 36.99 7.11
N ALA A 185 13.09 37.68 5.96
CA ALA A 185 13.87 38.88 5.69
C ALA A 185 13.54 40.01 6.68
N THR A 186 12.25 40.21 6.97
CA THR A 186 11.77 41.18 7.97
C THR A 186 12.31 40.85 9.36
N LEU A 187 12.14 39.60 9.82
CA LEU A 187 12.64 39.17 11.14
C LEU A 187 14.15 39.43 11.27
N LYS A 188 14.94 39.09 10.25
CA LYS A 188 16.40 39.36 10.27
C LYS A 188 16.71 40.85 10.34
N ALA A 189 16.05 41.67 9.52
CA ALA A 189 16.25 43.12 9.53
C ALA A 189 15.89 43.73 10.89
N ASP A 190 14.91 43.16 11.56
CA ASP A 190 14.45 43.64 12.86
C ASP A 190 15.34 43.17 14.01
N ILE A 191 15.88 41.94 13.95
CA ILE A 191 16.96 41.48 14.84
C ILE A 191 18.17 42.42 14.76
N GLU A 192 18.55 42.83 13.54
CA GLU A 192 19.67 43.76 13.32
C GLU A 192 19.42 45.14 13.93
N ARG A 193 18.17 45.60 13.97
CA ARG A 193 17.79 46.90 14.55
C ARG A 193 17.60 46.84 16.06
N ALA A 194 17.27 45.67 16.60
CA ALA A 194 16.94 45.53 18.01
C ALA A 194 18.16 45.82 18.93
N PRO A 195 17.95 46.38 20.13
CA PRO A 195 19.03 46.74 21.06
C PRO A 195 19.51 45.53 21.90
N ILE A 196 19.80 44.40 21.23
CA ILE A 196 20.04 43.09 21.87
C ILE A 196 21.52 42.69 21.95
N GLY A 197 22.42 43.64 21.65
CA GLY A 197 23.86 43.51 21.84
C GLY A 197 24.49 42.33 21.06
N PRO A 198 25.36 41.52 21.68
CA PRO A 198 26.14 40.49 20.99
C PRO A 198 25.31 39.28 20.52
N LEU A 199 24.07 39.13 21.01
CA LEU A 199 23.19 38.01 20.66
C LEU A 199 22.68 38.06 19.21
N LYS A 200 22.78 39.21 18.52
CA LYS A 200 22.30 39.39 17.14
C LYS A 200 22.80 38.33 16.17
N ALA A 201 24.12 38.13 16.14
CA ALA A 201 24.76 37.21 15.20
C ALA A 201 24.29 35.76 15.42
N GLU A 202 24.10 35.38 16.69
CA GLU A 202 23.62 34.07 17.07
C GLU A 202 22.17 33.85 16.65
N MET A 203 21.29 34.83 16.89
CA MET A 203 19.88 34.76 16.51
C MET A 203 19.68 34.73 14.99
N ILE A 204 20.47 35.52 14.24
CA ILE A 204 20.47 35.45 12.77
C ILE A 204 20.93 34.07 12.31
N GLY A 205 21.98 33.52 12.94
CA GLY A 205 22.44 32.16 12.69
C GLY A 205 21.34 31.12 12.90
N ASP A 206 20.57 31.23 13.98
CA ASP A 206 19.45 30.32 14.26
C ASP A 206 18.31 30.45 13.23
N VAL A 207 17.99 31.67 12.78
CA VAL A 207 17.01 31.92 11.72
C VAL A 207 17.48 31.33 10.38
N ASP A 208 18.77 31.45 10.05
CA ASP A 208 19.37 30.81 8.87
C ASP A 208 19.30 29.29 8.92
N ASP A 209 19.58 28.74 10.09
CA ASP A 209 19.49 27.32 10.37
C ASP A 209 18.04 26.80 10.24
N TYR A 210 17.07 27.58 10.72
CA TYR A 210 15.65 27.31 10.54
C TYR A 210 15.27 27.34 9.06
N TRP A 211 15.65 28.39 8.34
CA TRP A 211 15.41 28.51 6.89
C TRP A 211 16.02 27.36 6.09
N ARG A 212 17.23 26.92 6.46
CA ARG A 212 17.90 25.78 5.81
C ARG A 212 17.10 24.48 5.95
N VAL A 213 16.55 24.22 7.14
CA VAL A 213 15.70 23.03 7.35
C VAL A 213 14.39 23.17 6.57
N LEU A 214 13.77 24.34 6.58
CA LEU A 214 12.52 24.60 5.87
C LEU A 214 12.66 24.47 4.36
N SER A 215 13.74 25.00 3.79
CA SER A 215 14.07 24.90 2.36
C SER A 215 14.21 23.45 1.90
N ARG A 216 14.76 22.57 2.75
CA ARG A 216 14.81 21.13 2.47
C ARG A 216 13.42 20.48 2.47
N VAL A 217 12.52 20.93 3.36
CA VAL A 217 11.13 20.44 3.33
C VAL A 217 10.43 20.88 2.04
N ILE A 218 10.63 22.13 1.63
CA ILE A 218 10.07 22.67 0.38
C ILE A 218 10.55 21.88 -0.83
N ALA A 219 11.85 21.53 -0.89
CA ALA A 219 12.43 20.77 -2.00
C ALA A 219 11.98 19.29 -2.08
N LEU A 220 11.37 18.76 -1.02
CA LEU A 220 10.82 17.40 -0.97
C LEU A 220 9.32 17.34 -1.24
N SER A 221 8.67 18.49 -1.41
CA SER A 221 7.24 18.61 -1.77
C SER A 221 7.07 18.73 -3.28
#